data_AF-A0A849EYU7-F1
#
_entry.id   AF-A0A849EYU7-F1
#
_cell.length_a   1.000
_cell.length_b   1.000
_cell.length_c   1.000
_cell.angle_alpha   90.00
_cell.angle_beta   90.00
_cell.angle_gamma   90.00
#
_symmetry.space_group_name_H-M   'P 1'
#
loop_
_entity.id
_entity.type
_entity.pdbx_description
1 polymer ?
#
loop_
_entity_poly.entity_id
_entity_poly.type
_entity_poly.pdbx_seq_one_letter_code
_entity_poly.pdbx_strand_id
1 'polypeptide(L)'
;IYQTSDGRIICPNRVMAKLSRVEVAQRFFAPPPEKMVRELVRQGKLTRQEAKLAQHIPMAQDITAEADSGGHTDNRPALTLLPTIIALRDEAVRRYPFTDSLRVGLGGGVGTPEAAAAAFAMGAAYILTGSINQACVEADTSNTVREMLSHTKQADVTMAPSADMFEMGVKVQVLKRGTMFAMRAAKLYDIYRSHDAYNQVPEAVRQSIERDLLRSSFDDAWQSTQRFFHERDPSQIVRAESNPKHKMALVFRSYLGQSALWAKRGDPERRMDYQIWCGPAMGAFNAWSQGTFLEKVDQRRVAVVGLNLLYGAAGVLRCNWLRSQGVVLPPGADVFRPIPMEEMRQRLSTSMVSRVPADVLGSARIAR
;
A
#
# COMPACT_ATOMS: atom_id res chain seq x y z
N ILE A 1 -3.98 -13.11 25.24
CA ILE A 1 -3.84 -11.78 25.91
C ILE A 1 -3.65 -12.05 27.39
N TYR A 2 -2.79 -11.34 28.11
CA TYR A 2 -2.61 -11.58 29.55
C TYR A 2 -2.41 -10.29 30.32
N GLN A 3 -2.54 -10.36 31.65
CA GLN A 3 -2.31 -9.24 32.55
C GLN A 3 -1.09 -9.55 33.43
N THR A 4 -0.20 -8.58 33.59
CA THR A 4 0.97 -8.66 34.46
C THR A 4 0.59 -8.38 35.91
N SER A 5 1.51 -8.66 36.85
CA SER A 5 1.28 -8.50 38.30
C SER A 5 1.02 -7.05 38.74
N ASP A 6 1.53 -6.07 37.99
CA ASP A 6 1.28 -4.63 38.15
C ASP A 6 -0.04 -4.17 37.51
N GLY A 7 -0.84 -5.10 36.95
CA GLY A 7 -2.15 -4.82 36.37
C GLY A 7 -2.14 -4.41 34.90
N ARG A 8 -0.98 -4.32 34.23
CA ARG A 8 -0.91 -3.95 32.81
C ARG A 8 -1.39 -5.09 31.90
N ILE A 9 -2.17 -4.73 30.88
CA ILE A 9 -2.62 -5.69 29.85
C ILE A 9 -1.56 -5.78 28.76
N ILE A 10 -1.13 -7.00 28.43
CA ILE A 10 -0.18 -7.30 27.38
C ILE A 10 -0.85 -8.05 26.23
N CYS A 11 -0.75 -7.47 25.04
CA CYS A 11 -1.15 -8.07 23.77
C CYS A 11 0.11 -8.60 23.06
N PRO A 12 0.44 -9.91 23.16
CA PRO A 12 1.60 -10.46 22.46
C PRO A 12 1.42 -10.38 20.93
N ASN A 13 0.19 -10.53 20.45
CA ASN A 13 -0.17 -10.40 19.05
C ASN A 13 -0.58 -8.94 18.79
N ARG A 14 0.18 -8.23 17.96
CA ARG A 14 -0.10 -6.85 17.55
C ARG A 14 -0.77 -6.83 16.19
N VAL A 15 -1.73 -5.93 16.01
CA VAL A 15 -2.45 -5.73 14.75
C VAL A 15 -2.23 -4.31 14.28
N MET A 16 -1.74 -4.18 13.04
CA MET A 16 -1.71 -2.91 12.31
C MET A 16 -2.78 -2.96 11.22
N ALA A 17 -3.85 -2.20 11.38
CA ALA A 17 -4.97 -2.22 10.42
C ALA A 17 -4.75 -1.18 9.33
N LYS A 18 -4.75 -1.60 8.06
CA LYS A 18 -4.63 -0.70 6.91
C LYS A 18 -6.00 -0.50 6.25
N LEU A 19 -6.41 0.75 6.11
CA LEU A 19 -7.78 1.10 5.70
C LEU A 19 -7.84 2.48 5.05
N SER A 20 -8.93 2.74 4.33
CA SER A 20 -9.19 4.03 3.68
C SER A 20 -10.52 4.67 4.11
N ARG A 21 -11.31 4.02 4.98
CA ARG A 21 -12.69 4.42 5.32
C ARG A 21 -12.92 4.60 6.81
N VAL A 22 -13.67 5.64 7.17
CA VAL A 22 -13.94 6.02 8.57
C VAL A 22 -14.75 4.96 9.32
N GLU A 23 -15.69 4.31 8.65
CA GLU A 23 -16.54 3.27 9.25
C GLU A 23 -15.72 2.04 9.63
N VAL A 24 -14.69 1.73 8.85
CA VAL A 24 -13.75 0.62 9.15
C VAL A 24 -12.82 1.03 10.28
N ALA A 25 -12.27 2.25 10.25
CA ALA A 25 -11.42 2.78 11.32
C ALA A 25 -12.12 2.78 12.68
N GLN A 26 -13.40 3.18 12.73
CA GLN A 26 -14.21 3.15 13.94
C GLN A 26 -14.24 1.77 14.59
N ARG A 27 -14.38 0.70 13.77
CA ARG A 27 -14.41 -0.68 14.26
C ARG A 27 -13.05 -1.12 14.79
N PHE A 28 -11.96 -0.66 14.19
CA PHE A 28 -10.60 -1.04 14.61
C PHE A 28 -10.11 -0.28 15.84
N PHE A 29 -10.55 0.96 16.03
CA PHE A 29 -10.30 1.70 17.27
C PHE A 29 -11.16 1.21 18.45
N ALA A 30 -12.30 0.58 18.19
CA ALA A 30 -13.15 0.02 19.24
C ALA A 30 -12.58 -1.30 19.80
N PRO A 31 -13.03 -1.73 21.00
CA PRO A 31 -12.75 -3.07 21.48
C PRO A 31 -13.33 -4.16 20.55
N PRO A 32 -12.77 -5.38 20.58
CA PRO A 32 -13.32 -6.52 19.86
C PRO A 32 -14.82 -6.72 20.16
N PRO A 33 -15.67 -6.98 19.14
CA PRO A 33 -17.12 -7.10 19.34
C PRO A 33 -17.50 -8.23 20.31
N GLU A 34 -18.25 -7.90 21.36
CA GLU A 34 -18.60 -8.84 22.45
C GLU A 34 -19.26 -10.13 21.94
N LYS A 35 -20.14 -10.04 20.94
CA LYS A 35 -20.80 -11.22 20.34
C LYS A 35 -19.78 -12.19 19.74
N MET A 36 -18.76 -11.68 19.04
CA MET A 36 -17.70 -12.51 18.44
C MET A 36 -16.79 -13.09 19.53
N VAL A 37 -16.43 -12.30 20.54
CA VAL A 37 -15.61 -12.77 21.67
C VAL A 37 -16.31 -13.89 22.44
N ARG A 38 -17.61 -13.75 22.76
CA ARG A 38 -18.39 -14.80 23.43
C ARG A 38 -18.46 -16.09 22.62
N GLU A 39 -18.61 -15.97 21.30
CA GLU A 39 -18.61 -17.13 20.41
C GLU A 39 -17.27 -17.87 20.43
N LEU A 40 -16.15 -17.14 20.40
CA LEU A 40 -14.81 -17.72 20.47
C LEU A 40 -14.55 -18.40 21.82
N VAL A 41 -15.09 -17.88 22.91
CA VAL A 41 -15.06 -18.56 24.22
C VAL A 41 -15.87 -19.86 24.18
N ARG A 42 -17.08 -19.83 23.60
CA ARG A 42 -17.93 -21.03 23.46
C ARG A 42 -17.23 -22.13 22.65
N GLN A 43 -16.47 -21.75 21.63
CA GLN A 43 -15.69 -22.67 20.79
C GLN A 43 -14.35 -23.10 21.42
N GLY A 44 -14.03 -22.64 22.64
CA GLY A 44 -12.76 -22.95 23.31
C GLY A 44 -11.53 -22.30 22.66
N LYS A 45 -11.72 -21.29 21.80
CA LYS A 45 -10.64 -20.55 21.12
C LYS A 45 -10.07 -19.41 21.95
N LEU A 46 -10.82 -18.93 22.95
CA LEU A 46 -10.40 -17.94 23.94
C LEU A 46 -10.76 -18.40 25.35
N THR A 47 -9.89 -18.11 26.31
CA THR A 47 -10.23 -18.26 27.72
C THR A 47 -11.18 -17.17 28.18
N ARG A 48 -11.91 -17.40 29.29
CA ARG A 48 -12.76 -16.36 29.91
C ARG A 48 -11.96 -15.13 30.35
N GLN A 49 -10.74 -15.35 30.83
CA GLN A 49 -9.85 -14.26 31.23
C GLN A 49 -9.45 -13.40 30.03
N GLU A 50 -9.08 -14.01 28.91
CA GLU A 50 -8.78 -13.28 27.67
C GLU A 50 -9.96 -12.48 27.16
N ALA A 51 -11.17 -13.06 27.21
CA ALA A 51 -12.39 -12.36 26.83
C ALA A 51 -12.67 -11.13 27.70
N LYS A 52 -12.39 -11.21 29.00
CA LYS A 52 -12.50 -10.07 29.92
C LYS A 52 -11.46 -9.00 29.59
N LEU A 53 -10.20 -9.38 29.38
CA LEU A 53 -9.13 -8.45 29.03
C LEU A 53 -9.34 -7.78 27.66
N ALA A 54 -9.94 -8.49 26.70
CA ALA A 54 -10.20 -7.98 25.35
C ALA A 54 -11.09 -6.73 25.35
N GLN A 55 -11.97 -6.55 26.34
CA GLN A 55 -12.86 -5.37 26.44
C GLN A 55 -12.09 -4.07 26.73
N HIS A 56 -10.84 -4.17 27.18
CA HIS A 56 -10.01 -3.06 27.61
C HIS A 56 -8.87 -2.73 26.65
N ILE A 57 -8.90 -3.29 25.44
CA ILE A 57 -7.93 -3.02 24.38
C ILE A 57 -8.66 -2.68 23.07
N PRO A 58 -8.05 -1.90 22.17
CA PRO A 58 -8.60 -1.72 20.83
C PRO A 58 -8.40 -3.00 20.00
N MET A 59 -9.17 -3.15 18.93
CA MET A 59 -8.94 -4.21 17.95
C MET A 59 -7.59 -4.01 17.21
N ALA A 60 -7.17 -2.77 16.98
CA ALA A 60 -5.83 -2.41 16.51
C ALA A 60 -5.31 -1.15 17.21
N GLN A 61 -4.06 -1.19 17.66
CA GLN A 61 -3.37 -0.02 18.26
C GLN A 61 -2.86 0.94 17.20
N ASP A 62 -2.53 0.41 16.03
CA ASP A 62 -1.95 1.13 14.91
C ASP A 62 -2.88 1.03 13.71
N ILE A 63 -3.35 2.17 13.22
CA ILE A 63 -4.10 2.26 11.97
C ILE A 63 -3.25 2.95 10.92
N THR A 64 -3.10 2.33 9.75
CA THR A 64 -2.55 2.97 8.56
C THR A 64 -3.70 3.52 7.73
N ALA A 65 -3.80 4.84 7.66
CA ALA A 65 -4.66 5.53 6.70
C ALA A 65 -4.03 5.39 5.30
N GLU A 66 -4.63 4.56 4.45
CA GLU A 66 -4.18 4.32 3.08
C GLU A 66 -4.91 5.26 2.11
N ALA A 67 -4.18 6.26 1.65
CA ALA A 67 -4.57 7.20 0.61
C ALA A 67 -4.41 6.58 -0.80
N ASP A 68 -4.38 7.42 -1.84
CA ASP A 68 -4.07 6.98 -3.20
C ASP A 68 -2.75 6.17 -3.27
N SER A 69 -2.85 4.93 -3.74
CA SER A 69 -1.79 3.92 -3.64
C SER A 69 -1.80 2.97 -4.84
N GLY A 70 -0.69 2.26 -5.07
CA GLY A 70 -0.63 1.19 -6.07
C GLY A 70 -1.44 -0.04 -5.64
N GLY A 71 -2.06 -0.74 -6.59
CA GLY A 71 -2.95 -1.87 -6.29
C GLY A 71 -4.35 -1.40 -5.90
N HIS A 72 -5.01 -2.08 -4.96
CA HIS A 72 -6.34 -1.69 -4.50
C HIS A 72 -6.31 -0.32 -3.81
N THR A 73 -7.11 0.61 -4.32
CA THR A 73 -7.23 1.95 -3.75
C THR A 73 -8.57 2.58 -4.10
N ASP A 74 -9.09 3.38 -3.16
CA ASP A 74 -10.25 4.27 -3.36
C ASP A 74 -9.80 5.67 -3.89
N ASN A 75 -8.50 5.85 -4.21
CA ASN A 75 -7.89 7.10 -4.69
C ASN A 75 -8.11 8.31 -3.76
N ARG A 76 -8.15 8.08 -2.43
CA ARG A 76 -8.40 9.17 -1.47
C ARG A 76 -7.19 10.10 -1.34
N PRO A 77 -7.38 11.43 -1.30
CA PRO A 77 -6.28 12.35 -1.04
C PRO A 77 -5.71 12.17 0.38
N ALA A 78 -4.39 12.07 0.50
CA ALA A 78 -3.72 11.94 1.79
C ALA A 78 -3.99 13.14 2.72
N LEU A 79 -4.01 14.34 2.14
CA LEU A 79 -4.25 15.61 2.86
C LEU A 79 -5.60 15.67 3.55
N THR A 80 -6.61 14.96 3.06
CA THR A 80 -7.93 14.91 3.67
C THR A 80 -8.11 13.66 4.52
N LEU A 81 -7.60 12.52 4.06
CA LEU A 81 -7.80 11.24 4.74
C LEU A 81 -7.09 11.19 6.09
N LEU A 82 -5.81 11.57 6.15
CA LEU A 82 -5.03 11.41 7.38
C LEU A 82 -5.59 12.25 8.54
N PRO A 83 -5.84 13.57 8.40
CA PRO A 83 -6.45 14.35 9.48
C PRO A 83 -7.80 13.80 9.93
N THR A 84 -8.61 13.28 9.00
CA THR A 84 -9.91 12.67 9.31
C THR A 84 -9.75 11.44 10.21
N ILE A 85 -8.82 10.53 9.90
CA ILE A 85 -8.59 9.34 10.72
C ILE A 85 -7.92 9.69 12.05
N ILE A 86 -7.08 10.73 12.11
CA ILE A 86 -6.52 11.26 13.36
C ILE A 86 -7.63 11.82 14.26
N ALA A 87 -8.55 12.62 13.73
CA ALA A 87 -9.67 13.14 14.52
C ALA A 87 -10.51 12.00 15.12
N LEU A 88 -10.75 10.95 14.33
CA LEU A 88 -11.45 9.76 14.80
C LEU A 88 -10.66 8.97 15.87
N ARG A 89 -9.32 8.92 15.76
CA ARG A 89 -8.46 8.37 16.82
C ARG A 89 -8.66 9.14 18.12
N ASP A 90 -8.70 10.47 18.06
CA ASP A 90 -8.86 11.33 19.23
C ASP A 90 -10.25 11.16 19.87
N GLU A 91 -11.29 10.98 19.07
CA GLU A 91 -12.62 10.59 19.54
C GLU A 91 -12.61 9.22 20.24
N ALA A 92 -11.93 8.24 19.67
CA ALA A 92 -11.82 6.91 20.26
C ALA A 92 -11.06 6.94 21.60
N VAL A 93 -9.99 7.72 21.72
CA VAL A 93 -9.25 7.89 22.99
C VAL A 93 -10.14 8.49 24.07
N ARG A 94 -11.01 9.45 23.73
CA ARG A 94 -11.99 10.01 24.69
C ARG A 94 -13.07 9.01 25.08
N ARG A 95 -13.48 8.16 24.13
CA ARG A 95 -14.57 7.19 24.31
C ARG A 95 -14.16 5.94 25.08
N TYR A 96 -12.93 5.47 24.88
CA TYR A 96 -12.44 4.22 25.41
C TYR A 96 -11.23 4.47 26.32
N PRO A 97 -11.29 4.09 27.61
CA PRO A 97 -10.20 4.30 28.56
C PRO A 97 -9.11 3.22 28.37
N PHE A 98 -8.50 3.15 27.19
CA PHE A 98 -7.39 2.24 26.92
C PHE A 98 -6.11 2.70 27.64
N THR A 99 -5.30 1.75 28.10
CA THR A 99 -4.00 2.05 28.72
C THR A 99 -2.92 2.40 27.70
N ASP A 100 -2.99 1.82 26.49
CA ASP A 100 -2.03 2.07 25.41
C ASP A 100 -2.56 3.16 24.46
N SER A 101 -1.66 4.05 23.99
CA SER A 101 -2.01 5.09 23.03
C SER A 101 -2.31 4.54 21.63
N LEU A 102 -3.38 5.05 21.02
CA LEU A 102 -3.75 4.77 19.64
C LEU A 102 -2.91 5.64 18.67
N ARG A 103 -2.44 5.03 17.58
CA ARG A 103 -1.56 5.67 16.59
C ARG A 103 -2.16 5.57 15.19
N VAL A 104 -1.98 6.64 14.42
CA VAL A 104 -2.38 6.69 13.01
C VAL A 104 -1.16 6.98 12.17
N GLY A 105 -0.81 6.07 11.25
CA GLY A 105 0.20 6.30 10.23
C GLY A 105 -0.42 6.58 8.87
N LEU A 106 0.40 7.00 7.92
CA LEU A 106 0.00 7.27 6.54
C LEU A 106 0.65 6.29 5.56
N GLY A 107 -0.15 5.70 4.68
CA GLY A 107 0.31 5.04 3.46
C GLY A 107 -0.34 5.67 2.21
N GLY A 108 0.28 5.48 1.05
CA GLY A 108 -0.17 6.07 -0.21
C GLY A 108 0.48 7.44 -0.47
N GLY A 109 1.00 7.64 -1.68
CA GLY A 109 1.68 8.88 -2.10
C GLY A 109 3.08 9.15 -1.51
N VAL A 110 3.56 8.37 -0.52
CA VAL A 110 4.87 8.59 0.11
C VAL A 110 6.00 7.99 -0.73
N GLY A 111 6.67 8.83 -1.52
CA GLY A 111 7.82 8.45 -2.35
C GLY A 111 9.04 9.38 -2.27
N THR A 112 8.96 10.49 -1.53
CA THR A 112 10.05 11.47 -1.39
C THR A 112 10.18 11.99 0.05
N PRO A 113 11.32 12.59 0.43
CA PRO A 113 11.50 13.25 1.72
C PRO A 113 10.43 14.28 2.05
N GLU A 114 9.98 15.06 1.06
CA GLU A 114 8.96 16.09 1.24
C GLU A 114 7.59 15.48 1.54
N ALA A 115 7.21 14.41 0.84
CA ALA A 115 5.97 13.69 1.11
C ALA A 115 5.99 13.05 2.51
N ALA A 116 7.12 12.49 2.92
CA ALA A 116 7.30 11.95 4.27
C ALA A 116 7.25 13.07 5.33
N ALA A 117 7.93 14.19 5.12
CA ALA A 117 7.88 15.35 6.01
C ALA A 117 6.46 15.90 6.15
N ALA A 118 5.71 16.00 5.05
CA ALA A 118 4.32 16.43 5.06
C ALA A 118 3.42 15.48 5.85
N ALA A 119 3.63 14.16 5.72
CA ALA A 119 2.90 13.16 6.50
C ALA A 119 3.11 13.34 8.01
N PHE A 120 4.37 13.50 8.43
CA PHE A 120 4.70 13.75 9.83
C PHE A 120 4.18 15.10 10.33
N ALA A 121 4.26 16.16 9.50
CA ALA A 121 3.72 17.48 9.84
C ALA A 121 2.19 17.46 10.04
N MET A 122 1.47 16.60 9.31
CA MET A 122 0.03 16.37 9.53
C MET A 122 -0.29 15.53 10.77
N GLY A 123 0.71 14.97 11.46
CA GLY A 123 0.54 14.18 12.69
C GLY A 123 0.56 12.67 12.49
N ALA A 124 1.06 12.15 11.37
CA ALA A 124 1.27 10.71 11.21
C ALA A 124 2.29 10.20 12.24
N ALA A 125 1.94 9.11 12.96
CA ALA A 125 2.83 8.43 13.89
C ALA A 125 3.93 7.62 13.17
N TYR A 126 3.66 7.19 11.94
CA TYR A 126 4.59 6.49 11.06
C TYR A 126 4.14 6.65 9.60
N ILE A 127 5.03 6.32 8.67
CA ILE A 127 4.75 6.26 7.24
C ILE A 127 4.90 4.83 6.73
N LEU A 128 4.12 4.47 5.71
CA LEU A 128 4.20 3.18 5.03
C LEU A 128 4.43 3.41 3.53
N THR A 129 5.50 2.82 3.02
CA THR A 129 5.83 2.84 1.59
C THR A 129 5.42 1.52 0.93
N GLY A 130 5.10 1.58 -0.37
CA GLY A 130 4.64 0.42 -1.14
C GLY A 130 5.29 0.38 -2.52
N SER A 131 4.78 1.21 -3.44
CA SER A 131 5.23 1.21 -4.85
C SER A 131 6.75 1.27 -4.99
N ILE A 132 7.42 2.19 -4.28
CA ILE A 132 8.88 2.37 -4.35
C ILE A 132 9.66 1.10 -3.94
N ASN A 133 9.10 0.30 -3.01
CA ASN A 133 9.76 -0.91 -2.51
C ASN A 133 9.75 -2.01 -3.57
N GLN A 134 8.77 -2.03 -4.47
CA GLN A 134 8.70 -3.01 -5.55
C GLN A 134 9.84 -2.83 -6.58
N ALA A 135 10.45 -1.64 -6.66
CA ALA A 135 11.62 -1.38 -7.50
C ALA A 135 12.95 -1.75 -6.82
N CYS A 136 12.94 -2.18 -5.56
CA CYS A 136 14.14 -2.58 -4.84
C CYS A 136 14.51 -4.03 -5.15
N VAL A 137 15.79 -4.38 -5.01
CA VAL A 137 16.28 -5.71 -5.36
C VAL A 137 15.71 -6.83 -4.50
N GLU A 138 15.25 -6.50 -3.29
CA GLU A 138 14.66 -7.45 -2.36
C GLU A 138 13.22 -7.82 -2.73
N ALA A 139 12.59 -7.11 -3.68
CA ALA A 139 11.25 -7.41 -4.14
C ALA A 139 11.22 -8.69 -4.98
N ASP A 140 10.29 -9.59 -4.65
CA ASP A 140 10.02 -10.83 -5.39
C ASP A 140 9.25 -10.52 -6.70
N THR A 141 9.95 -9.90 -7.63
CA THR A 141 9.49 -9.54 -8.97
C THR A 141 10.64 -9.61 -9.97
N SER A 142 10.31 -9.70 -11.26
CA SER A 142 11.32 -9.84 -12.31
C SER A 142 12.21 -8.61 -12.45
N ASN A 143 13.43 -8.80 -12.95
CA ASN A 143 14.33 -7.70 -13.31
C ASN A 143 13.66 -6.74 -14.31
N THR A 144 12.94 -7.28 -15.30
CA THR A 144 12.18 -6.51 -16.28
C THR A 144 11.16 -5.58 -15.61
N VAL A 145 10.42 -6.06 -14.60
CA VAL A 145 9.48 -5.21 -13.85
C VAL A 145 10.22 -4.12 -13.08
N ARG A 146 11.32 -4.44 -12.41
CA ARG A 146 12.12 -3.43 -11.69
C ARG A 146 12.67 -2.34 -12.63
N GLU A 147 13.14 -2.72 -13.82
CA GLU A 147 13.54 -1.77 -14.86
C GLU A 147 12.36 -0.93 -15.37
N MET A 148 11.19 -1.52 -15.59
CA MET A 148 10.00 -0.75 -15.97
C MET A 148 9.61 0.27 -14.88
N LEU A 149 9.69 -0.14 -13.62
CA LEU A 149 9.41 0.72 -12.47
C LEU A 149 10.40 1.88 -12.35
N SER A 150 11.70 1.68 -12.64
CA SER A 150 12.70 2.77 -12.55
C SER A 150 12.52 3.89 -13.58
N HIS A 151 11.84 3.61 -14.69
CA HIS A 151 11.54 4.60 -15.74
C HIS A 151 10.15 5.21 -15.63
N THR A 152 9.39 4.83 -14.60
CA THR A 152 8.02 5.31 -14.38
C THR A 152 8.02 6.79 -14.00
N LYS A 153 7.18 7.60 -14.65
CA LYS A 153 6.88 8.98 -14.28
C LYS A 153 5.55 9.07 -13.54
N GLN A 154 5.25 10.24 -12.95
CA GLN A 154 4.01 10.46 -12.19
C GLN A 154 2.75 10.13 -13.00
N ALA A 155 2.73 10.50 -14.29
CA ALA A 155 1.59 10.29 -15.18
C ALA A 155 1.51 8.89 -15.79
N ASP A 156 2.44 7.99 -15.47
CA ASP A 156 2.57 6.65 -16.08
C ASP A 156 1.76 5.56 -15.36
N VAL A 157 0.80 5.95 -14.50
CA VAL A 157 -0.13 5.04 -13.81
C VAL A 157 -1.58 5.28 -14.22
N THR A 158 -2.45 4.30 -14.02
CA THR A 158 -3.88 4.39 -14.28
C THR A 158 -4.67 3.33 -13.50
N MET A 159 -5.99 3.43 -13.49
CA MET A 159 -6.88 2.43 -12.90
C MET A 159 -7.25 1.37 -13.94
N ALA A 160 -7.21 0.09 -13.54
CA ALA A 160 -7.61 -1.05 -14.36
C ALA A 160 -8.55 -1.97 -13.56
N PRO A 161 -9.47 -2.72 -14.22
CA PRO A 161 -10.28 -3.73 -13.55
C PRO A 161 -9.44 -4.72 -12.74
N SER A 162 -9.91 -5.06 -11.53
CA SER A 162 -9.25 -6.06 -10.70
C SER A 162 -9.73 -7.47 -11.03
N ALA A 163 -8.88 -8.47 -10.78
CA ALA A 163 -9.23 -9.87 -10.96
C ALA A 163 -10.17 -10.38 -9.86
N ASP A 164 -9.95 -9.91 -8.63
CA ASP A 164 -10.87 -10.07 -7.51
C ASP A 164 -12.00 -9.03 -7.62
N MET A 165 -13.24 -9.46 -7.42
CA MET A 165 -14.41 -8.59 -7.56
C MET A 165 -14.54 -7.93 -8.95
N PHE A 166 -14.00 -8.58 -10.01
CA PHE A 166 -14.11 -8.14 -11.40
C PHE A 166 -15.56 -7.83 -11.79
N GLU A 167 -16.47 -8.74 -11.43
CA GLU A 167 -17.90 -8.62 -11.72
C GLU A 167 -18.54 -7.38 -11.07
N MET A 168 -17.98 -6.89 -9.96
CA MET A 168 -18.45 -5.71 -9.22
C MET A 168 -17.81 -4.40 -9.73
N GLY A 169 -16.92 -4.46 -10.72
CA GLY A 169 -16.28 -3.27 -11.28
C GLY A 169 -15.21 -2.64 -10.40
N VAL A 170 -14.69 -3.38 -9.41
CA VAL A 170 -13.56 -2.93 -8.59
C VAL A 170 -12.33 -2.74 -9.46
N LYS A 171 -11.57 -1.68 -9.18
CA LYS A 171 -10.36 -1.31 -9.91
C LYS A 171 -9.14 -1.27 -9.00
N VAL A 172 -7.97 -1.43 -9.63
CA VAL A 172 -6.65 -1.33 -9.02
C VAL A 172 -5.78 -0.34 -9.80
N GLN A 173 -4.88 0.35 -9.12
CA GLN A 173 -3.93 1.28 -9.73
C GLN A 173 -2.68 0.54 -10.21
N VAL A 174 -2.39 0.67 -11.50
CA VAL A 174 -1.36 -0.08 -12.22
C VAL A 174 -0.48 0.83 -13.06
N LEU A 175 0.72 0.38 -13.37
CA LEU A 175 1.57 0.96 -14.41
C LEU A 175 0.90 0.82 -15.78
N LYS A 176 0.87 1.90 -16.58
CA LYS A 176 0.40 1.86 -17.98
C LYS A 176 1.50 1.99 -19.02
N ARG A 177 2.71 2.40 -18.61
CA ARG A 177 3.84 2.58 -19.55
C ARG A 177 4.58 1.26 -19.73
N GLY A 178 4.81 0.87 -20.99
CA GLY A 178 5.54 -0.35 -21.34
C GLY A 178 4.74 -1.65 -21.21
N THR A 179 3.42 -1.56 -20.98
CA THR A 179 2.46 -2.67 -20.93
C THR A 179 1.11 -2.18 -21.47
N MET A 180 0.32 -3.07 -22.09
CA MET A 180 -1.07 -2.78 -22.51
C MET A 180 -2.10 -3.34 -21.52
N PHE A 181 -1.67 -3.90 -20.39
CA PHE A 181 -2.55 -4.55 -19.42
C PHE A 181 -3.79 -3.71 -19.07
N ALA A 182 -3.62 -2.44 -18.71
CA ALA A 182 -4.74 -1.59 -18.31
C ALA A 182 -5.80 -1.45 -19.41
N MET A 183 -5.38 -1.25 -20.66
CA MET A 183 -6.26 -1.17 -21.82
C MET A 183 -6.95 -2.52 -22.08
N ARG A 184 -6.20 -3.62 -22.04
CA ARG A 184 -6.72 -4.98 -22.27
C ARG A 184 -7.72 -5.39 -21.19
N ALA A 185 -7.42 -5.12 -19.92
CA ALA A 185 -8.32 -5.35 -18.80
C ALA A 185 -9.61 -4.54 -18.92
N ALA A 186 -9.52 -3.25 -19.27
CA ALA A 186 -10.69 -2.41 -19.53
C ALA A 186 -11.56 -2.98 -20.66
N LYS A 187 -10.95 -3.38 -21.78
CA LYS A 187 -11.65 -4.03 -22.90
C LYS A 187 -12.42 -5.28 -22.45
N LEU A 188 -11.80 -6.16 -21.66
CA LEU A 188 -12.47 -7.35 -21.13
C LEU A 188 -13.65 -7.01 -20.22
N TYR A 189 -13.52 -5.98 -19.39
CA TYR A 189 -14.62 -5.53 -18.52
C TYR A 189 -15.77 -4.92 -19.32
N ASP A 190 -15.48 -4.12 -20.34
CA ASP A 190 -16.52 -3.54 -21.23
C ASP A 190 -17.29 -4.63 -21.97
N ILE A 191 -16.60 -5.67 -22.45
CA ILE A 191 -17.22 -6.84 -23.07
C ILE A 191 -18.13 -7.56 -22.07
N TYR A 192 -17.61 -7.83 -20.86
CA TYR A 192 -18.34 -8.49 -19.80
C TYR A 192 -19.63 -7.74 -19.41
N ARG A 193 -19.56 -6.40 -19.36
CA ARG A 193 -20.71 -5.56 -19.04
C ARG A 193 -21.76 -5.56 -20.16
N SER A 194 -21.32 -5.65 -21.41
CA SER A 194 -22.18 -5.45 -22.59
C SER A 194 -22.81 -6.73 -23.14
N HIS A 195 -22.38 -7.91 -22.68
CA HIS A 195 -22.86 -9.21 -23.17
C HIS A 195 -23.14 -10.17 -22.01
N ASP A 196 -24.13 -11.05 -22.17
CA ASP A 196 -24.49 -12.05 -21.15
C ASP A 196 -23.81 -13.41 -21.37
N ALA A 197 -23.19 -13.61 -22.53
CA ALA A 197 -22.42 -14.79 -22.83
C ALA A 197 -21.30 -14.47 -23.84
N TYR A 198 -20.20 -15.21 -23.79
CA TYR A 198 -19.08 -14.98 -24.70
C TYR A 198 -19.47 -15.18 -26.18
N ASN A 199 -20.31 -16.18 -26.49
CA ASN A 199 -20.77 -16.43 -27.86
C ASN A 199 -21.65 -15.30 -28.45
N GLN A 200 -22.18 -14.39 -27.63
CA GLN A 200 -22.90 -13.20 -28.10
C GLN A 200 -21.96 -12.08 -28.54
N VAL A 201 -20.68 -12.15 -28.17
CA VAL A 201 -19.67 -11.16 -28.57
C VAL A 201 -19.43 -11.27 -30.08
N PRO A 202 -19.39 -10.14 -30.83
CA PRO A 202 -19.13 -10.16 -32.26
C PRO A 202 -17.88 -10.98 -32.62
N GLU A 203 -17.98 -11.80 -33.67
CA GLU A 203 -16.95 -12.77 -34.05
C GLU A 203 -15.55 -12.14 -34.19
N ALA A 204 -15.45 -11.00 -34.88
CA ALA A 204 -14.19 -10.27 -35.05
C ALA A 204 -13.56 -9.85 -33.70
N VAL A 205 -14.38 -9.53 -32.70
CA VAL A 205 -13.93 -9.16 -31.36
C VAL A 205 -13.47 -10.41 -30.59
N ARG A 206 -14.20 -11.52 -30.67
CA ARG A 206 -13.79 -12.81 -30.08
C ARG A 206 -12.44 -13.28 -30.63
N GLN A 207 -12.27 -13.27 -31.95
CA GLN A 207 -11.01 -13.65 -32.60
C GLN A 207 -9.83 -12.79 -32.14
N SER A 208 -10.04 -11.47 -31.95
CA SER A 208 -9.00 -10.60 -31.38
C SER A 208 -8.69 -10.95 -29.92
N ILE A 209 -9.69 -11.28 -29.09
CA ILE A 209 -9.43 -11.67 -27.69
C ILE A 209 -8.64 -12.98 -27.63
N GLU A 210 -9.04 -13.98 -28.41
CA GLU A 210 -8.41 -15.29 -28.44
C GLU A 210 -6.96 -15.20 -28.93
N ARG A 211 -6.72 -14.45 -30.01
CA ARG A 211 -5.37 -14.26 -30.56
C ARG A 211 -4.50 -13.37 -29.67
N ASP A 212 -5.00 -12.20 -29.26
CA ASP A 212 -4.16 -11.13 -28.71
C ASP A 212 -4.03 -11.18 -27.17
N LEU A 213 -5.04 -11.71 -26.47
CA LEU A 213 -5.11 -11.72 -24.99
C LEU A 213 -4.98 -13.15 -24.44
N LEU A 214 -5.87 -14.07 -24.84
CA LEU A 214 -5.85 -15.43 -24.32
C LEU A 214 -4.65 -16.22 -24.88
N ARG A 215 -4.33 -16.01 -26.17
CA ARG A 215 -3.42 -16.83 -27.00
C ARG A 215 -3.84 -18.30 -27.07
N SER A 216 -5.15 -18.51 -27.09
CA SER A 216 -5.81 -19.80 -27.22
C SER A 216 -7.27 -19.55 -27.60
N SER A 217 -8.00 -20.60 -27.99
CA SER A 217 -9.45 -20.49 -28.06
C SER A 217 -10.04 -20.18 -26.67
N PHE A 218 -11.26 -19.65 -26.64
CA PHE A 218 -11.97 -19.43 -25.39
C PHE A 218 -12.28 -20.74 -24.66
N ASP A 219 -12.56 -21.82 -25.40
CA ASP A 219 -12.84 -23.12 -24.82
C ASP A 219 -11.58 -23.75 -24.17
N ASP A 220 -10.41 -23.61 -24.79
CA ASP A 220 -9.15 -24.04 -24.16
C ASP A 220 -8.84 -23.23 -22.89
N ALA A 221 -9.07 -21.92 -22.94
CA ALA A 221 -8.91 -21.03 -21.79
C ALA A 221 -9.89 -21.40 -20.66
N TRP A 222 -11.12 -21.79 -21.01
CA TRP A 222 -12.10 -22.30 -20.07
C TRP A 222 -11.66 -23.63 -19.44
N GLN A 223 -11.20 -24.60 -20.22
CA GLN A 223 -10.69 -25.86 -19.69
C GLN A 223 -9.52 -25.64 -18.71
N SER A 224 -8.60 -24.73 -19.03
CA SER A 224 -7.52 -24.36 -18.11
C SER A 224 -8.05 -23.71 -16.83
N THR A 225 -9.08 -22.89 -16.94
CA THR A 225 -9.73 -22.23 -15.79
C THR A 225 -10.47 -23.25 -14.92
N GLN A 226 -11.14 -24.24 -15.51
CA GLN A 226 -11.75 -25.34 -14.78
C GLN A 226 -10.73 -26.14 -13.97
N ARG A 227 -9.58 -26.51 -14.56
CA ARG A 227 -8.52 -27.22 -13.83
C ARG A 227 -8.06 -26.44 -12.59
N PHE A 228 -7.89 -25.13 -12.71
CA PHE A 228 -7.53 -24.26 -11.59
C PHE A 228 -8.58 -24.23 -10.47
N PHE A 229 -9.87 -24.13 -10.82
CA PHE A 229 -10.95 -24.09 -9.83
C PHE A 229 -11.30 -25.46 -9.26
N HIS A 230 -11.03 -26.55 -9.97
CA HIS A 230 -11.30 -27.91 -9.49
C HIS A 230 -10.57 -28.22 -8.18
N GLU A 231 -9.35 -27.70 -7.99
CA GLU A 231 -8.58 -27.88 -6.77
C GLU A 231 -8.92 -26.87 -5.66
N ARG A 232 -9.51 -25.72 -6.02
CA ARG A 232 -9.64 -24.56 -5.12
C ARG A 232 -11.08 -24.29 -4.68
N ASP A 233 -11.99 -24.28 -5.63
CA ASP A 233 -13.41 -24.02 -5.42
C ASP A 233 -14.24 -24.58 -6.60
N PRO A 234 -14.58 -25.89 -6.58
CA PRO A 234 -15.40 -26.51 -7.62
C PRO A 234 -16.78 -25.87 -7.80
N SER A 235 -17.29 -25.15 -6.79
CA SER A 235 -18.61 -24.51 -6.88
C SER A 235 -18.67 -23.42 -7.96
N GLN A 236 -17.54 -22.79 -8.29
CA GLN A 236 -17.44 -21.83 -9.40
C GLN A 236 -17.68 -22.51 -10.76
N ILE A 237 -17.26 -23.76 -10.92
CA ILE A 237 -17.44 -24.53 -12.16
C ILE A 237 -18.92 -24.86 -12.37
N VAL A 238 -19.56 -25.40 -11.33
CA VAL A 238 -21.00 -25.72 -11.34
C VAL A 238 -21.84 -24.47 -11.65
N ARG A 239 -21.48 -23.34 -11.04
CA ARG A 239 -22.13 -22.06 -11.34
C ARG A 239 -21.92 -21.61 -12.79
N ALA A 240 -20.73 -21.80 -13.34
CA ALA A 240 -20.42 -21.40 -14.71
C ALA A 240 -21.14 -22.24 -15.78
N GLU A 241 -21.45 -23.51 -15.48
CA GLU A 241 -22.23 -24.39 -16.37
C GLU A 241 -23.67 -23.89 -16.59
N SER A 242 -24.28 -23.32 -15.55
CA SER A 242 -25.65 -22.76 -15.60
C SER A 242 -25.68 -21.25 -15.86
N ASN A 243 -24.52 -20.57 -15.85
CA ASN A 243 -24.42 -19.12 -16.02
C ASN A 243 -23.28 -18.76 -17.00
N PRO A 244 -23.59 -18.59 -18.30
CA PRO A 244 -22.62 -18.22 -19.33
C PRO A 244 -21.87 -16.92 -19.06
N LYS A 245 -22.51 -15.96 -18.37
CA LYS A 245 -21.89 -14.69 -17.97
C LYS A 245 -20.80 -14.92 -16.93
N HIS A 246 -21.07 -15.81 -15.98
CA HIS A 246 -20.09 -16.21 -14.97
C HIS A 246 -18.93 -17.00 -15.59
N LYS A 247 -19.20 -17.92 -16.54
CA LYS A 247 -18.15 -18.60 -17.32
C LYS A 247 -17.21 -17.61 -17.99
N MET A 248 -17.78 -16.60 -18.68
CA MET A 248 -17.01 -15.51 -19.29
C MET A 248 -16.18 -14.72 -18.25
N ALA A 249 -16.77 -14.38 -17.11
CA ALA A 249 -16.05 -13.70 -16.02
C ALA A 249 -14.85 -14.51 -15.52
N LEU A 250 -15.00 -15.82 -15.30
CA LEU A 250 -13.91 -16.66 -14.81
C LEU A 250 -12.73 -16.72 -15.79
N VAL A 251 -13.00 -16.83 -17.10
CA VAL A 251 -11.95 -16.81 -18.12
C VAL A 251 -11.24 -15.46 -18.17
N PHE A 252 -11.97 -14.35 -18.11
CA PHE A 252 -11.37 -13.01 -18.11
C PHE A 252 -10.56 -12.76 -16.83
N ARG A 253 -11.07 -13.19 -15.67
CA ARG A 253 -10.35 -13.14 -14.39
C ARG A 253 -9.08 -13.99 -14.41
N SER A 254 -9.10 -15.13 -15.10
CA SER A 254 -7.90 -15.96 -15.30
C SER A 254 -6.80 -15.17 -16.04
N TYR A 255 -7.13 -14.46 -17.13
CA TYR A 255 -6.19 -13.55 -17.79
C TYR A 255 -5.65 -12.47 -16.85
N LEU A 256 -6.52 -11.79 -16.09
CA LEU A 256 -6.11 -10.75 -15.15
C LEU A 256 -5.18 -11.30 -14.05
N GLY A 257 -5.50 -12.46 -13.48
CA GLY A 257 -4.68 -13.12 -12.46
C GLY A 257 -3.33 -13.59 -13.01
N GLN A 258 -3.30 -14.16 -14.21
CA GLN A 258 -2.06 -14.57 -14.86
C GLN A 258 -1.17 -13.38 -15.25
N SER A 259 -1.77 -12.23 -15.57
CA SER A 259 -1.04 -10.99 -15.89
C SER A 259 -0.08 -10.54 -14.79
N ALA A 260 -0.44 -10.74 -13.52
CA ALA A 260 0.46 -10.50 -12.38
C ALA A 260 1.57 -11.55 -12.28
N LEU A 261 1.26 -12.82 -12.56
CA LEU A 261 2.24 -13.91 -12.54
C LEU A 261 3.27 -13.81 -13.67
N TRP A 262 2.85 -13.42 -14.87
CA TRP A 262 3.75 -13.15 -16.00
C TRP A 262 4.73 -12.03 -15.67
N ALA A 263 4.23 -10.93 -15.07
CA ALA A 263 5.07 -9.83 -14.61
C ALA A 263 6.08 -10.29 -13.56
N LYS A 264 5.62 -11.05 -12.55
CA LYS A 264 6.47 -11.60 -11.49
C LYS A 264 7.59 -12.50 -12.05
N ARG A 265 7.25 -13.42 -12.96
CA ARG A 265 8.21 -14.36 -13.58
C ARG A 265 9.11 -13.71 -14.61
N GLY A 266 8.68 -12.58 -15.19
CA GLY A 266 9.42 -11.93 -16.26
C GLY A 266 9.27 -12.67 -17.60
N ASP A 267 8.08 -13.24 -17.86
CA ASP A 267 7.77 -13.92 -19.12
C ASP A 267 7.89 -12.97 -20.33
N PRO A 268 8.94 -13.12 -21.16
CA PRO A 268 9.23 -12.17 -22.24
C PRO A 268 8.13 -12.16 -23.30
N GLU A 269 7.44 -13.28 -23.51
CA GLU A 269 6.37 -13.37 -24.50
C GLU A 269 5.13 -12.60 -24.04
N ARG A 270 4.95 -12.41 -22.72
CA ARG A 270 3.79 -11.77 -22.10
C ARG A 270 4.07 -10.36 -21.58
N ARG A 271 5.19 -9.72 -21.96
CA ARG A 271 5.56 -8.37 -21.50
C ARG A 271 4.44 -7.33 -21.62
N MET A 272 3.71 -7.32 -22.74
CA MET A 272 2.61 -6.36 -22.95
C MET A 272 1.35 -6.67 -22.14
N ASP A 273 1.31 -7.81 -21.44
CA ASP A 273 0.24 -8.23 -20.54
C ASP A 273 0.59 -8.04 -19.07
N TYR A 274 1.78 -7.53 -18.73
CA TYR A 274 2.19 -7.40 -17.34
C TYR A 274 1.25 -6.50 -16.54
N GLN A 275 0.64 -7.07 -15.50
CA GLN A 275 -0.02 -6.30 -14.44
C GLN A 275 1.01 -5.95 -13.38
N ILE A 276 1.29 -4.66 -13.23
CA ILE A 276 2.24 -4.14 -12.25
C ILE A 276 1.51 -3.10 -11.40
N TRP A 277 1.22 -3.43 -10.14
CA TRP A 277 0.58 -2.51 -9.20
C TRP A 277 1.53 -1.38 -8.82
N CYS A 278 1.20 -0.15 -9.23
CA CYS A 278 2.09 0.98 -9.05
C CYS A 278 1.27 2.25 -8.90
N GLY A 279 1.58 3.08 -7.91
CA GLY A 279 0.98 4.40 -7.71
C GLY A 279 1.96 5.52 -8.07
N PRO A 280 1.50 6.78 -8.06
CA PRO A 280 2.29 7.94 -8.48
C PRO A 280 3.53 8.20 -7.63
N ALA A 281 3.59 7.64 -6.41
CA ALA A 281 4.76 7.69 -5.53
C ALA A 281 6.04 7.15 -6.21
N MET A 282 5.93 6.17 -7.12
CA MET A 282 7.09 5.68 -7.89
C MET A 282 7.66 6.78 -8.79
N GLY A 283 6.79 7.52 -9.49
CA GLY A 283 7.22 8.60 -10.35
C GLY A 283 7.89 9.74 -9.59
N ALA A 284 7.35 10.10 -8.43
CA ALA A 284 7.96 11.09 -7.54
C ALA A 284 9.33 10.62 -7.02
N PHE A 285 9.44 9.36 -6.60
CA PHE A 285 10.71 8.77 -6.19
C PHE A 285 11.75 8.77 -7.31
N ASN A 286 11.37 8.38 -8.53
CA ASN A 286 12.29 8.37 -9.68
C ASN A 286 12.78 9.79 -10.02
N ALA A 287 11.90 10.79 -9.96
CA ALA A 287 12.29 12.19 -10.15
C ALA A 287 13.27 12.68 -9.06
N TRP A 288 13.01 12.32 -7.79
CA TRP A 288 13.88 12.68 -6.66
C TRP A 288 15.25 11.99 -6.70
N SER A 289 15.30 10.74 -7.17
CA SER A 289 16.53 9.93 -7.25
C SER A 289 17.35 10.13 -8.53
N GLN A 290 16.84 10.89 -9.50
CA GLN A 290 17.51 11.14 -10.77
C GLN A 290 18.90 11.77 -10.59
N GLY A 291 19.88 11.24 -11.32
CA GLY A 291 21.28 11.67 -11.26
C GLY A 291 22.02 11.19 -10.01
N THR A 292 21.45 10.25 -9.24
CA THR A 292 22.07 9.70 -8.02
C THR A 292 22.29 8.20 -8.12
N PHE A 293 22.95 7.60 -7.12
CA PHE A 293 23.15 6.15 -7.10
C PHE A 293 21.83 5.36 -7.08
N LEU A 294 20.74 5.91 -6.51
CA LEU A 294 19.42 5.26 -6.47
C LEU A 294 18.67 5.28 -7.82
N GLU A 295 19.16 6.02 -8.81
CA GLU A 295 18.64 5.93 -10.19
C GLU A 295 18.82 4.50 -10.73
N LYS A 296 19.95 3.86 -10.37
CA LYS A 296 20.28 2.50 -10.80
C LYS A 296 19.51 1.46 -9.98
N VAL A 297 18.81 0.56 -10.67
CA VAL A 297 17.93 -0.46 -10.05
C VAL A 297 18.70 -1.39 -9.12
N ASP A 298 19.90 -1.80 -9.50
CA ASP A 298 20.78 -2.68 -8.72
C ASP A 298 21.26 -2.05 -7.41
N GLN A 299 21.14 -0.73 -7.25
CA GLN A 299 21.47 0.02 -6.05
C GLN A 299 20.26 0.29 -5.14
N ARG A 300 19.04 0.02 -5.61
CA ARG A 300 17.81 0.18 -4.81
C ARG A 300 17.71 -0.94 -3.80
N ARG A 301 18.11 -0.66 -2.56
CA ARG A 301 17.96 -1.53 -1.39
C ARG A 301 16.86 -0.94 -0.50
N VAL A 302 15.87 -1.74 -0.11
CA VAL A 302 14.67 -1.26 0.59
C VAL A 302 15.01 -0.46 1.87
N ALA A 303 15.98 -0.93 2.65
CA ALA A 303 16.41 -0.27 3.88
C ALA A 303 17.08 1.09 3.58
N VAL A 304 17.88 1.18 2.53
CA VAL A 304 18.59 2.41 2.12
C VAL A 304 17.60 3.45 1.61
N VAL A 305 16.61 3.03 0.83
CA VAL A 305 15.51 3.88 0.37
C VAL A 305 14.74 4.43 1.57
N GLY A 306 14.28 3.56 2.47
CA GLY A 306 13.51 3.98 3.65
C GLY A 306 14.28 4.97 4.53
N LEU A 307 15.57 4.71 4.79
CA LEU A 307 16.40 5.60 5.59
C LEU A 307 16.67 6.94 4.92
N ASN A 308 16.86 6.98 3.59
CA ASN A 308 17.03 8.25 2.88
C ASN A 308 15.74 9.10 2.93
N LEU A 309 14.56 8.47 2.86
CA LEU A 309 13.29 9.19 3.04
C LEU A 309 13.20 9.81 4.44
N LEU A 310 13.52 9.03 5.49
CA LEU A 310 13.46 9.52 6.87
C LEU A 310 14.51 10.59 7.16
N TYR A 311 15.75 10.39 6.70
CA TYR A 311 16.85 11.35 6.84
C TYR A 311 16.50 12.68 6.16
N GLY A 312 16.05 12.62 4.90
CA GLY A 312 15.64 13.81 4.17
C GLY A 312 14.43 14.49 4.82
N ALA A 313 13.43 13.72 5.27
CA ALA A 313 12.24 14.28 5.92
C ALA A 313 12.60 15.06 7.20
N ALA A 314 13.51 14.52 8.02
CA ALA A 314 14.01 15.21 9.20
C ALA A 314 14.71 16.54 8.83
N GLY A 315 15.48 16.54 7.75
CA GLY A 315 16.12 17.72 7.19
C GLY A 315 15.13 18.78 6.69
N VAL A 316 14.12 18.36 5.93
CA VAL A 316 13.05 19.24 5.42
C VAL A 316 12.29 19.88 6.59
N LEU A 317 11.90 19.09 7.60
CA LEU A 317 11.22 19.59 8.80
C LEU A 317 12.08 20.62 9.54
N ARG A 318 13.39 20.35 9.71
CA ARG A 318 14.32 21.30 10.33
C ARG A 318 14.42 22.60 9.53
N CYS A 319 14.54 22.53 8.21
CA CYS A 319 14.57 23.71 7.34
C CYS A 319 13.29 24.53 7.49
N ASN A 320 12.13 23.88 7.56
CA ASN A 320 10.85 24.56 7.74
C ASN A 320 10.76 25.24 9.13
N TRP A 321 11.24 24.61 10.19
CA TRP A 321 11.32 25.23 11.52
C TRP A 321 12.26 26.44 11.57
N LEU A 322 13.39 26.39 10.86
CA LEU A 322 14.30 27.54 10.77
C LEU A 322 13.65 28.70 10.01
N ARG A 323 12.98 28.41 8.89
CA ARG A 323 12.23 29.40 8.12
C ARG A 323 11.12 30.05 8.94
N SER A 324 10.38 29.28 9.74
CA SER A 324 9.31 29.82 10.60
C SER A 324 9.85 30.72 11.73
N GLN A 325 11.15 30.70 12.00
CA GLN A 325 11.85 31.57 12.95
C GLN A 325 12.53 32.77 12.26
N GLY A 326 12.30 32.97 10.96
CA GLY A 326 12.89 34.08 10.20
C GLY A 326 14.32 33.84 9.71
N VAL A 327 14.86 32.61 9.84
CA VAL A 327 16.19 32.28 9.34
C VAL A 327 16.16 32.16 7.81
N VAL A 328 17.01 32.95 7.15
CA VAL A 328 17.26 32.82 5.70
C VAL A 328 18.21 31.66 5.45
N LEU A 329 17.72 30.61 4.82
CA LEU A 329 18.54 29.45 4.48
C LEU A 329 19.42 29.73 3.25
N PRO A 330 20.67 29.26 3.23
CA PRO A 330 21.49 29.30 2.02
C PRO A 330 20.79 28.60 0.84
N PRO A 331 20.99 29.06 -0.40
CA PRO A 331 20.46 28.39 -1.58
C PRO A 331 20.84 26.90 -1.59
N GLY A 332 19.86 26.01 -1.77
CA GLY A 332 20.06 24.56 -1.82
C GLY A 332 20.15 23.85 -0.47
N ALA A 333 20.10 24.56 0.67
CA ALA A 333 20.17 23.96 1.99
C ALA A 333 18.97 23.04 2.33
N ASP A 334 17.85 23.19 1.62
CA ASP A 334 16.64 22.39 1.77
C ASP A 334 16.53 21.25 0.75
N VAL A 335 17.57 21.01 -0.07
CA VAL A 335 17.60 19.97 -1.09
C VAL A 335 18.25 18.70 -0.53
N PHE A 336 17.43 17.72 -0.15
CA PHE A 336 17.91 16.43 0.39
C PHE A 336 17.90 15.35 -0.69
N ARG A 337 19.03 15.17 -1.38
CA ARG A 337 19.23 14.09 -2.35
C ARG A 337 19.60 12.77 -1.66
N PRO A 338 19.34 11.61 -2.31
CA PRO A 338 19.83 10.33 -1.82
C PRO A 338 21.34 10.34 -1.57
N ILE A 339 21.74 9.83 -0.40
CA ILE A 339 23.12 9.59 -0.02
C ILE A 339 23.34 8.10 0.30
N PRO A 340 24.55 7.55 0.03
CA PRO A 340 24.91 6.21 0.45
C PRO A 340 24.80 6.02 1.96
N MET A 341 24.52 4.80 2.39
CA MET A 341 24.37 4.45 3.81
C MET A 341 25.59 4.81 4.67
N GLU A 342 26.79 4.63 4.13
CA GLU A 342 28.02 4.92 4.86
C GLU A 342 28.18 6.41 5.12
N GLU A 343 27.92 7.23 4.10
CA GLU A 343 27.91 8.68 4.25
C GLU A 343 26.83 9.14 5.24
N MET A 344 25.63 8.56 5.19
CA MET A 344 24.57 8.84 6.15
C MET A 344 25.00 8.54 7.59
N ARG A 345 25.64 7.39 7.83
CA ARG A 345 26.15 7.01 9.16
C ARG A 345 27.20 8.00 9.66
N GLN A 346 28.13 8.41 8.80
CA GLN A 346 29.16 9.41 9.14
C GLN A 346 28.52 10.75 9.54
N ARG A 347 27.56 11.25 8.75
CA ARG A 347 26.85 12.50 9.08
C ARG A 347 26.10 12.42 10.40
N LEU A 348 25.49 11.28 10.70
CA LEU A 348 24.77 11.06 11.96
C LEU A 348 25.71 10.91 13.16
N SER A 349 26.86 10.24 13.00
CA SER A 349 27.84 10.05 14.08
C SER A 349 28.59 11.34 14.43
N THR A 350 28.96 12.16 13.44
CA THR A 350 29.59 13.47 13.69
C THR A 350 28.65 14.40 14.45
N SER A 351 27.32 14.31 14.24
CA SER A 351 26.34 15.10 14.98
C SER A 351 26.19 14.71 16.46
N MET A 352 26.56 13.48 16.84
CA MET A 352 26.50 13.03 18.24
C MET A 352 27.72 13.48 19.06
N VAL A 353 28.84 13.81 18.41
CA VAL A 353 30.08 14.26 19.08
C VAL A 353 30.03 15.76 19.40
N SER A 354 29.24 16.55 18.68
CA SER A 354 28.98 17.96 19.02
C SER A 354 27.76 18.11 19.93
N ARG A 355 27.81 17.59 21.16
CA ARG A 355 26.87 18.07 22.20
C ARG A 355 27.25 19.51 22.53
N VAL A 356 26.29 20.42 22.36
CA VAL A 356 26.37 21.80 22.85
C VAL A 356 26.79 21.75 24.34
N PRO A 357 27.82 22.50 24.77
CA PRO A 357 28.15 22.61 26.20
C PRO A 357 26.90 23.02 26.99
N ALA A 358 26.74 22.46 28.19
CA ALA A 358 25.59 22.76 29.07
C ALA A 358 25.44 24.26 29.42
N ASP A 359 26.41 25.07 29.04
CA ASP A 359 26.60 26.45 29.45
C ASP A 359 25.80 27.46 28.60
N VAL A 360 25.09 27.01 27.57
CA VAL A 360 24.26 27.89 26.69
C VAL A 360 22.78 27.94 27.10
N LEU A 361 22.35 27.15 28.10
CA LEU A 361 21.01 27.27 28.68
C LEU A 361 20.99 28.26 29.86
N GLY A 362 21.49 29.47 29.60
CA GLY A 362 21.37 30.62 30.50
C GLY A 362 20.04 31.35 30.32
N SER A 363 19.19 31.27 31.34
CA SER A 363 18.09 32.19 31.66
C SER A 363 17.11 32.57 30.54
N ALA A 364 16.09 31.74 30.33
CA ALA A 364 14.77 32.24 29.94
C ALA A 364 13.74 31.76 30.96
N ARG A 365 13.55 32.56 32.03
CA ARG A 365 12.36 32.45 32.87
C ARG A 365 11.17 32.88 32.01
N ILE A 366 10.38 31.92 31.55
CA ILE A 366 9.04 32.21 31.04
C ILE A 366 8.18 32.48 32.27
N ALA A 367 7.73 33.74 32.38
CA ALA A 367 6.80 34.17 33.40
C ALA A 367 5.45 33.44 33.25
N ARG A 368 4.81 33.24 34.40
CA ARG A 368 3.59 32.45 34.65
C ARG A 368 2.41 32.76 33.75
#